data_AF-A0A356I9X8-F1
#
_entry.id   AF-A0A356I9X8-F1
#
_cell.length_a   1.000
_cell.length_b   1.000
_cell.length_c   1.000
_cell.angle_alpha   90.00
_cell.angle_beta   90.00
_cell.angle_gamma   90.00
#
_symmetry.space_group_name_H-M   'P 1'
#
loop_
_entity.id
_entity.type
_entity.pdbx_description
1 polymer ?
#
loop_
_entity_poly.entity_id
_entity_poly.type
_entity_poly.pdbx_seq_one_letter_code
_entity_poly.pdbx_strand_id
1 'polypeptide(L)'
;MTQKIKIQEVIVVEGKDDTANLKRFYEVDTYETRGSAISDDDLERIEKLHDLRGVIVFTDPDYNGERIRKIIMQAIPTVKHAFLQRDEARPQSKTKGRS
;
A
#
# COMPACT_ATOMS: atom_id res chain seq x y z
N MET A 1 23.50 -11.75 1.61
CA MET A 1 22.94 -10.41 1.87
C MET A 1 21.81 -10.20 0.88
N THR A 2 20.56 -10.36 1.31
CA THR A 2 19.41 -10.22 0.43
C THR A 2 19.23 -8.73 0.14
N GLN A 3 19.50 -8.29 -1.08
CA GLN A 3 19.28 -6.90 -1.47
C GLN A 3 17.78 -6.64 -1.48
N LYS A 4 17.29 -5.85 -0.50
CA LYS A 4 15.90 -5.41 -0.48
C LYS A 4 15.71 -4.36 -1.56
N ILE A 5 14.64 -4.47 -2.32
CA ILE A 5 14.27 -3.45 -3.30
C ILE A 5 13.86 -2.20 -2.52
N LYS A 6 14.49 -1.05 -2.86
CA LYS A 6 14.21 0.23 -2.23
C LYS A 6 13.12 0.96 -2.99
N ILE A 7 12.05 1.32 -2.29
CA ILE A 7 10.94 2.11 -2.81
C ILE A 7 11.12 3.54 -2.29
N GLN A 8 11.18 4.51 -3.20
CA GLN A 8 11.41 5.92 -2.83
C GLN A 8 10.11 6.62 -2.40
N GLU A 9 8.99 6.22 -2.99
CA GLU A 9 7.67 6.72 -2.63
C GLU A 9 7.22 6.25 -1.24
N VAL A 10 6.36 7.04 -0.61
CA VAL A 10 5.71 6.66 0.64
C VAL A 10 4.47 5.82 0.34
N ILE A 11 4.36 4.65 0.97
CA ILE A 11 3.21 3.77 0.80
C ILE A 11 2.19 4.03 1.92
N VAL A 12 0.99 4.50 1.54
CA VAL A 12 -0.13 4.63 2.46
C VAL A 12 -0.80 3.26 2.63
N VAL A 13 -0.95 2.81 3.87
CA VAL A 13 -1.52 1.51 4.25
C VAL A 13 -2.61 1.66 5.31
N GLU A 14 -3.53 0.69 5.40
CA GLU A 14 -4.63 0.72 6.38
C GLU A 14 -4.17 0.37 7.80
N GLY A 15 -3.18 -0.52 7.92
CA GLY A 15 -2.78 -1.05 9.22
C GLY A 15 -1.28 -1.30 9.39
N LYS A 16 -0.93 -1.66 10.63
CA LYS A 16 0.44 -1.99 11.05
C LYS A 16 0.93 -3.30 10.43
N ASP A 17 0.03 -4.24 10.19
CA ASP A 17 0.34 -5.53 9.57
C ASP A 17 0.87 -5.33 8.15
N ASP A 18 0.26 -4.42 7.37
CA ASP A 18 0.74 -4.05 6.04
C ASP A 18 2.13 -3.41 6.09
N THR A 19 2.34 -2.47 7.02
CA THR A 19 3.67 -1.87 7.26
C THR A 19 4.72 -2.94 7.54
N ALA A 20 4.40 -3.89 8.44
CA ALA A 20 5.32 -4.94 8.81
C ALA A 20 5.62 -5.87 7.63
N ASN A 21 4.60 -6.19 6.82
CA ASN A 21 4.76 -7.02 5.64
C ASN A 21 5.63 -6.34 4.58
N LEU A 22 5.36 -5.08 4.25
CA LEU A 22 6.13 -4.32 3.28
C LEU A 22 7.61 -4.18 3.68
N LYS A 23 7.88 -3.81 4.94
CA LYS A 23 9.26 -3.65 5.45
C LYS A 23 10.04 -4.97 5.55
N ARG A 24 9.35 -6.12 5.57
CA ARG A 24 10.01 -7.43 5.50
C ARG A 24 10.65 -7.67 4.14
N PHE A 25 9.95 -7.32 3.06
CA PHE A 25 10.40 -7.58 1.68
C PHE A 25 11.13 -6.41 1.03
N TYR A 26 10.75 -5.18 1.36
CA TYR A 26 11.20 -3.94 0.73
C TYR A 26 11.84 -2.99 1.75
N GLU A 27 12.71 -2.10 1.28
CA GLU A 27 13.14 -0.92 2.04
C GLU A 27 12.23 0.25 1.64
N VAL A 28 11.21 0.50 2.44
CA VAL A 28 10.11 1.43 2.10
C VAL A 28 9.62 2.20 3.32
N ASP A 29 9.25 3.45 3.08
CA ASP A 29 8.57 4.29 4.06
C ASP A 29 7.05 4.10 3.94
N THR A 30 6.39 3.85 5.06
CA THR A 30 4.94 3.61 5.11
C THR A 30 4.25 4.68 5.94
N TYR A 31 3.03 5.05 5.51
CA TYR A 31 2.13 5.93 6.24
C TYR A 31 0.87 5.15 6.61
N GLU A 32 0.65 4.92 7.89
CA GLU A 32 -0.50 4.16 8.39
C GLU A 32 -1.70 5.10 8.57
N THR A 33 -2.81 4.81 7.91
CA THR A 33 -4.09 5.41 8.28
C THR A 33 -4.55 4.77 9.59
N ARG A 34 -5.16 5.52 10.50
CA ARG A 34 -5.65 4.94 11.78
C ARG A 34 -6.96 4.16 11.55
N GLY A 35 -6.93 3.16 10.67
CA GLY A 35 -8.09 2.44 10.14
C GLY A 35 -8.76 3.18 8.98
N SER A 36 -10.10 3.10 8.90
CA SER A 36 -10.92 3.69 7.83
C SER A 36 -11.17 5.19 7.93
N ALA A 37 -10.68 5.82 9.01
CA ALA A 37 -10.80 7.25 9.23
C ALA A 37 -9.51 7.97 8.79
N ILE A 38 -9.58 8.62 7.64
CA ILE A 38 -8.63 9.66 7.23
C ILE A 38 -9.16 11.01 7.72
N SER A 39 -8.33 11.75 8.44
CA SER A 39 -8.62 13.13 8.83
C SER A 39 -8.05 14.13 7.81
N ASP A 40 -8.54 15.37 7.82
CA ASP A 40 -7.99 16.43 6.95
C ASP A 40 -6.50 16.69 7.21
N ASP A 41 -6.06 16.54 8.47
CA ASP A 41 -4.65 16.63 8.87
C ASP A 41 -3.80 15.53 8.21
N ASP A 42 -4.35 14.32 8.08
CA ASP A 42 -3.69 13.22 7.37
C ASP A 42 -3.60 13.52 5.88
N LEU A 43 -4.66 14.08 5.28
CA LEU A 43 -4.65 14.47 3.86
C LEU A 43 -3.60 15.53 3.57
N GLU A 44 -3.51 16.58 4.38
CA GLU A 44 -2.50 17.63 4.21
C GLU A 44 -1.07 17.06 4.32
N ARG A 45 -0.85 16.09 5.21
CA ARG A 45 0.45 15.40 5.31
C ARG A 45 0.73 14.54 4.10
N ILE A 46 -0.26 13.77 3.64
CA ILE A 46 -0.13 12.91 2.47
C ILE A 46 0.16 13.76 1.22
N GLU A 47 -0.47 14.92 1.08
CA GLU A 47 -0.22 15.87 -0.02
C GLU A 47 1.23 16.38 0.01
N LYS A 48 1.71 16.85 1.16
CA LYS A 48 3.11 17.26 1.32
C LYS A 48 4.09 16.14 1.02
N LEU A 49 3.79 14.91 1.43
CA LEU A 49 4.62 13.75 1.12
C LEU A 49 4.60 13.41 -0.38
N HIS A 50 3.44 13.56 -1.03
CA HIS A 50 3.29 13.36 -2.47
C HIS A 50 4.16 14.34 -3.26
N ASP A 51 4.17 15.62 -2.88
CA ASP A 51 5.00 16.64 -3.53
C ASP A 51 6.50 16.41 -3.33
N LEU A 52 6.91 15.90 -2.16
CA LEU A 52 8.32 15.70 -1.84
C LEU A 52 8.92 14.44 -2.46
N ARG A 53 8.20 13.32 -2.41
CA ARG A 53 8.71 11.99 -2.80
C ARG A 53 7.78 11.20 -3.69
N GLY A 54 6.50 11.55 -3.72
CA GLY A 54 5.44 10.73 -4.27
C GLY A 54 4.83 9.80 -3.23
N VAL A 55 3.55 9.53 -3.42
CA VAL A 55 2.74 8.65 -2.56
C VAL A 55 2.08 7.58 -3.42
N ILE A 56 2.10 6.35 -2.90
CA ILE A 56 1.37 5.21 -3.45
C ILE A 56 0.36 4.74 -2.40
N VAL A 57 -0.92 4.69 -2.76
CA VAL A 57 -1.96 4.12 -1.91
C VAL A 57 -2.01 2.61 -2.13
N PHE A 58 -1.80 1.85 -1.07
CA PHE A 58 -1.88 0.40 -1.04
C PHE A 58 -2.93 -0.02 -0.02
N THR A 59 -4.14 -0.27 -0.50
CA THR A 59 -5.27 -0.74 0.33
C THR A 59 -5.94 -1.94 -0.30
N ASP A 60 -6.58 -2.76 0.53
CA ASP A 60 -7.32 -3.92 0.07
C ASP A 60 -8.58 -3.53 -0.73
N PRO A 61 -9.05 -4.42 -1.62
CA PRO A 61 -10.28 -4.21 -2.38
C PRO A 61 -11.51 -4.53 -1.52
N ASP A 62 -11.59 -3.90 -0.35
CA ASP A 62 -12.71 -4.00 0.58
C ASP A 62 -13.38 -2.63 0.79
N TYR A 63 -14.44 -2.60 1.61
CA TYR A 63 -15.19 -1.36 1.84
C TYR A 63 -14.34 -0.24 2.46
N ASN A 64 -13.41 -0.58 3.36
CA ASN A 64 -12.56 0.38 4.02
C ASN A 64 -11.49 0.93 3.07
N GLY A 65 -10.83 0.05 2.33
CA GLY A 65 -9.83 0.38 1.34
C GLY A 65 -10.39 1.20 0.20
N GLU A 66 -11.60 0.89 -0.30
CA GLU A 66 -12.30 1.72 -1.29
C GLU A 66 -12.65 3.11 -0.74
N ARG A 67 -13.06 3.20 0.52
CA ARG A 67 -13.40 4.47 1.16
C ARG A 67 -12.16 5.36 1.31
N ILE A 68 -11.05 4.79 1.81
CA ILE A 68 -9.75 5.47 1.89
C ILE A 68 -9.32 5.96 0.50
N ARG A 69 -9.40 5.09 -0.52
CA ARG A 69 -9.06 5.45 -1.90
C ARG A 69 -9.89 6.63 -2.41
N LYS A 70 -11.21 6.62 -2.21
CA LYS A 70 -12.09 7.72 -2.65
C LYS A 70 -11.70 9.04 -1.99
N ILE A 71 -11.43 9.03 -0.68
CA ILE A 71 -11.04 10.22 0.06
C ILE A 71 -9.70 10.77 -0.47
N ILE A 72 -8.68 9.92 -0.59
CA ILE A 72 -7.36 10.36 -1.08
C ILE A 72 -7.45 10.80 -2.54
N MET A 73 -8.20 10.10 -3.39
CA MET A 73 -8.34 10.46 -4.81
C MET A 73 -9.05 11.80 -5.00
N GLN A 74 -10.00 12.15 -4.11
CA GLN A 74 -10.65 13.46 -4.12
C GLN A 74 -9.71 14.58 -3.69
N ALA A 75 -8.84 14.31 -2.70
CA ALA A 75 -7.87 15.28 -2.22
C ALA A 75 -6.68 15.45 -3.17
N ILE A 76 -6.13 14.33 -3.67
CA ILE A 76 -4.90 14.24 -4.45
C ILE A 76 -5.17 13.35 -5.68
N PRO A 77 -5.72 13.90 -6.77
CA PRO A 77 -6.09 13.12 -7.96
C PRO A 77 -4.88 12.53 -8.71
N THR A 78 -3.67 13.02 -8.42
CA THR A 78 -2.41 12.55 -9.02
C THR A 78 -1.76 11.38 -8.26
N VAL A 79 -2.35 10.94 -7.14
CA VAL A 79 -1.78 9.87 -6.33
C VAL A 79 -1.76 8.54 -7.10
N LYS A 80 -0.69 7.75 -6.93
CA LYS A 80 -0.61 6.41 -7.52
C LYS A 80 -1.39 5.44 -6.66
N HIS A 81 -2.08 4.49 -7.29
CA HIS A 81 -2.83 3.45 -6.61
C HIS A 81 -2.26 2.08 -6.98
N ALA A 82 -1.79 1.34 -5.98
CA ALA A 82 -1.36 -0.04 -6.13
C ALA A 82 -2.51 -1.00 -5.76
N PHE A 83 -2.64 -2.10 -6.50
CA PHE A 83 -3.62 -3.14 -6.25
C PHE A 83 -2.89 -4.47 -6.20
N LEU A 84 -3.23 -5.32 -5.23
CA LEU A 84 -2.81 -6.72 -5.27
C LEU A 84 -3.51 -7.40 -6.44
N GLN A 85 -2.74 -7.86 -7.43
CA GLN A 85 -3.28 -8.73 -8.46
C GLN A 85 -3.59 -10.08 -7.82
N ARG A 86 -4.85 -10.51 -7.92
CA ARG A 86 -5.35 -11.77 -7.29
C ARG A 86 -4.56 -13.02 -7.68
N ASP A 87 -3.74 -12.99 -8.74
CA ASP A 87 -3.01 -14.16 -9.26
C ASP A 87 -1.68 -14.49 -8.54
N GLU A 88 -1.18 -13.68 -7.61
CA GLU A 88 -0.01 -14.04 -6.79
C GLU A 88 -0.37 -14.83 -5.51
N ALA A 89 -1.65 -15.10 -5.27
CA ALA A 89 -2.15 -15.95 -4.20
C ALA A 89 -2.37 -17.42 -4.63
N ARG A 90 -1.66 -17.91 -5.64
CA ARG A 90 -1.60 -19.36 -5.87
C ARG A 90 -0.48 -19.94 -5.01
N PRO A 91 -0.75 -20.75 -3.98
CA PRO A 91 0.29 -21.61 -3.45
C PRO A 91 0.86 -22.40 -4.63
N GLN A 92 2.18 -22.39 -4.78
CA GLN A 92 2.86 -23.27 -5.72
C GLN A 92 2.68 -24.70 -5.18
N SER A 93 1.50 -25.28 -5.39
CA SER A 93 1.19 -26.64 -4.97
C SER A 93 2.20 -27.57 -5.61
N LYS A 94 3.02 -28.18 -4.75
CA LYS A 94 3.82 -29.34 -5.08
C LYS A 94 2.89 -30.46 -5.56
N THR A 95 3.46 -31.30 -6.43
CA THR A 95 2.97 -32.62 -6.84
C THR A 95 2.02 -32.61 -8.05
N LYS A 96 2.61 -32.60 -9.25
CA LYS A 96 2.06 -33.39 -10.36
C LYS A 96 2.74 -34.75 -10.30
N GLY A 97 2.09 -35.71 -9.66
CA GLY A 97 2.39 -37.12 -9.87
C GLY A 97 2.30 -37.41 -11.36
N ARG A 98 3.34 -38.04 -11.89
CA ARG A 98 3.36 -38.59 -13.24
C ARG A 98 3.69 -40.06 -13.12
N SER A 99 2.71 -40.84 -13.56
CA SER A 99 2.79 -42.21 -14.07
C SER A 99 3.00 -43.32 -13.06
#